data_AF-A0A949XAQ0-F1
#
_entry.id   AF-A0A949XAQ0-F1
#
_cell.length_a   1.000
_cell.length_b   1.000
_cell.length_c   1.000
_cell.angle_alpha   90.00
_cell.angle_beta   90.00
_cell.angle_gamma   90.00
#
_symmetry.space_group_name_H-M   'P 1'
#
loop_
_entity.id
_entity.type
_entity.pdbx_description
1 polymer ?
#
loop_
_entity_poly.entity_id
_entity_poly.type
_entity_poly.pdbx_seq_one_letter_code
_entity_poly.pdbx_strand_id
1 'polypeptide(L)'
;LIIMDNFVKPVAMRHGTDLPTLALFFGLAGGIEAYGPIGIFAGPAVIAVFAALLRVYHRTYITEPSMTKTPFAHLDARRRRRRFRRRQG
;
A
#
# COMPACT_ATOMS: atom_id res chain seq x y z
N LEU A 1 6.02 -17.82 -16.58
CA LEU A 1 6.12 -17.83 -15.10
C LEU A 1 7.14 -16.80 -14.59
N ILE A 2 8.44 -16.92 -14.95
CA ILE A 2 9.54 -16.01 -14.50
C ILE A 2 9.31 -14.52 -14.86
N ILE A 3 8.68 -14.24 -16.01
CA ILE A 3 8.40 -12.87 -16.47
C ILE A 3 7.28 -12.23 -15.66
N MET A 4 6.30 -13.02 -15.19
CA MET A 4 5.13 -12.54 -14.44
C MET A 4 5.58 -12.01 -13.08
N ASP A 5 6.43 -12.75 -12.37
CA ASP A 5 6.93 -12.36 -11.04
C ASP A 5 7.79 -11.08 -11.08
N ASN A 6 8.53 -10.89 -12.18
CA ASN A 6 9.39 -9.72 -12.39
C ASN A 6 8.63 -8.47 -12.86
N PHE A 7 7.44 -8.62 -13.46
CA PHE A 7 6.56 -7.52 -13.85
C PHE A 7 5.62 -7.10 -12.71
N VAL A 8 5.18 -8.07 -11.91
CA VAL A 8 4.23 -7.86 -10.79
C VAL A 8 4.87 -7.08 -9.64
N LYS A 9 6.13 -7.36 -9.30
CA LYS A 9 6.87 -6.63 -8.24
C LYS A 9 6.94 -5.11 -8.47
N PRO A 10 7.41 -4.61 -9.62
CA PRO A 10 7.50 -3.17 -9.85
C PRO A 10 6.13 -2.51 -10.00
N VAL A 11 5.12 -3.21 -10.55
CA VAL A 11 3.73 -2.69 -10.60
C VAL A 11 3.15 -2.52 -9.20
N ALA A 12 3.38 -3.48 -8.31
CA ALA A 12 2.90 -3.41 -6.92
C ALA A 12 3.64 -2.37 -6.08
N MET A 13 4.90 -2.06 -6.41
CA MET A 13 5.77 -1.15 -5.64
C MET A 13 5.88 0.28 -6.21
N ARG A 14 5.36 0.56 -7.41
CA ARG A 14 5.28 1.93 -7.97
C ARG A 14 4.23 2.75 -7.21
N HIS A 15 4.64 3.27 -6.07
CA HIS A 15 3.90 4.11 -5.14
C HIS A 15 3.53 5.51 -5.67
N GLY A 16 3.54 5.75 -6.99
CA GLY A 16 3.34 7.07 -7.54
C GLY A 16 3.06 7.07 -9.03
N THR A 17 1.77 7.23 -9.36
CA THR A 17 1.30 8.18 -10.38
C THR A 17 1.26 7.78 -11.86
N ASP A 18 1.94 6.75 -12.37
CA ASP A 18 1.94 6.50 -13.84
C ASP A 18 1.13 5.28 -14.35
N LEU A 19 0.46 4.52 -13.49
CA LEU A 19 -0.41 3.42 -13.91
C LEU A 19 -1.87 3.74 -14.27
N PRO A 20 -2.45 4.95 -14.11
CA PRO A 20 -3.85 5.19 -14.49
C PRO A 20 -4.12 4.84 -15.95
N THR A 21 -3.20 5.17 -16.86
CA THR A 21 -3.37 4.97 -18.31
C THR A 21 -3.38 3.51 -18.70
N LEU A 22 -2.44 2.71 -18.17
CA LEU A 22 -2.37 1.27 -18.50
C LEU A 22 -3.55 0.51 -17.88
N ALA A 23 -3.87 0.81 -16.61
CA ALA A 23 -5.01 0.21 -15.93
C ALA A 23 -6.34 0.57 -16.62
N LEU A 24 -6.48 1.81 -17.09
CA LEU A 24 -7.62 2.25 -17.88
C LEU A 24 -7.68 1.54 -19.24
N PHE A 25 -6.54 1.39 -19.92
CA PHE A 25 -6.47 0.67 -21.20
C PHE A 25 -6.91 -0.79 -21.06
N PHE A 26 -6.40 -1.51 -20.06
CA PHE A 26 -6.83 -2.88 -19.79
C PHE A 26 -8.29 -2.95 -19.35
N GLY A 27 -8.75 -1.99 -18.56
CA GLY A 27 -10.16 -1.88 -18.17
C GLY A 27 -11.07 -1.69 -19.38
N LEU A 28 -10.74 -0.76 -20.28
CA LEU A 28 -11.51 -0.49 -21.48
C LEU A 28 -11.45 -1.65 -22.48
N ALA A 29 -10.24 -2.11 -22.84
CA ALA A 29 -10.07 -3.19 -23.82
C ALA A 29 -10.72 -4.50 -23.34
N GLY A 30 -10.42 -4.93 -22.11
CA GLY A 30 -11.02 -6.14 -21.54
C GLY A 30 -12.51 -5.97 -21.22
N GLY A 31 -12.94 -4.77 -20.85
CA GLY A 31 -14.35 -4.45 -20.63
C GLY A 31 -15.16 -4.57 -21.93
N ILE A 32 -14.64 -4.01 -23.03
CA ILE A 32 -15.28 -4.10 -24.35
C ILE A 32 -15.34 -5.55 -24.83
N GLU A 33 -14.27 -6.32 -24.63
CA GLU A 33 -14.25 -7.74 -25.00
C GLU A 33 -15.25 -8.57 -24.18
N ALA A 34 -15.37 -8.33 -22.87
CA ALA A 34 -16.24 -9.11 -21.98
C ALA A 34 -17.72 -8.70 -22.03
N TYR A 35 -18.01 -7.40 -22.21
CA TYR A 35 -19.37 -6.83 -22.06
C TYR A 35 -19.81 -5.97 -23.26
N GLY A 36 -19.01 -5.92 -24.35
CA GLY A 36 -19.31 -5.10 -25.51
C GLY A 36 -19.27 -3.59 -25.18
N PRO A 37 -20.11 -2.75 -25.81
CA PRO A 37 -20.09 -1.29 -25.62
C PRO A 37 -20.27 -0.84 -24.16
N ILE A 38 -21.01 -1.61 -23.35
CA ILE A 38 -21.21 -1.34 -21.91
C ILE A 38 -19.88 -1.41 -21.14
N GLY A 39 -18.93 -2.19 -21.65
CA GLY A 39 -17.58 -2.34 -21.16
C GLY A 39 -16.76 -1.05 -21.05
N ILE A 40 -17.10 -0.01 -21.82
CA ILE A 40 -16.43 1.29 -21.76
C ILE A 40 -16.66 1.96 -20.39
N PHE A 41 -17.82 1.75 -19.79
CA PHE A 41 -18.14 2.27 -18.45
C PHE A 41 -17.82 1.23 -17.37
N ALA A 42 -18.19 -0.03 -17.59
CA ALA A 42 -18.02 -1.10 -16.61
C ALA A 42 -16.54 -1.44 -16.38
N GLY A 43 -15.72 -1.47 -17.43
CA GLY A 43 -14.31 -1.83 -17.38
C GLY A 43 -13.47 -0.95 -16.45
N PRO A 44 -13.44 0.38 -16.66
CA PRO A 44 -12.77 1.32 -15.75
C PRO A 44 -13.33 1.29 -14.33
N ALA A 45 -14.64 1.11 -14.16
CA ALA A 45 -15.27 1.05 -12.85
C ALA A 45 -14.78 -0.17 -12.04
N VAL A 46 -14.71 -1.35 -12.67
CA VAL A 46 -14.20 -2.57 -12.03
C VAL A 46 -12.73 -2.41 -11.64
N ILE A 47 -11.89 -1.87 -12.54
CA ILE A 47 -10.49 -1.59 -12.25
C ILE A 47 -10.34 -0.61 -11.07
N ALA A 48 -11.16 0.44 -11.01
CA ALA A 48 -11.13 1.42 -9.93
C ALA A 48 -11.49 0.79 -8.57
N VAL A 49 -12.51 -0.07 -8.52
CA VAL A 49 -12.89 -0.81 -7.32
C VAL A 49 -11.78 -1.77 -6.89
N PHE A 50 -11.23 -2.53 -7.83
CA PHE A 50 -10.12 -3.44 -7.56
C PHE A 50 -8.88 -2.69 -7.01
N ALA A 51 -8.51 -1.56 -7.63
CA ALA A 51 -7.43 -0.71 -7.15
C ALA A 51 -7.71 -0.13 -5.75
N ALA A 52 -8.96 0.24 -5.47
CA ALA A 52 -9.36 0.71 -4.14
C ALA A 52 -9.23 -0.42 -3.09
N LEU A 53 -9.66 -1.64 -3.42
CA LEU A 53 -9.49 -2.81 -2.54
C LEU A 53 -8.02 -3.10 -2.27
N LEU A 54 -7.17 -3.08 -3.30
CA LEU A 54 -5.73 -3.26 -3.14
C LEU A 54 -5.11 -2.16 -2.26
N ARG A 55 -5.55 -0.90 -2.38
CA ARG A 55 -5.09 0.19 -1.50
C ARG A 55 -5.47 -0.05 -0.04
N VAL A 56 -6.70 -0.51 0.22
CA VAL A 56 -7.14 -0.84 1.57
C VAL A 56 -6.35 -2.03 2.11
N TYR A 57 -6.20 -3.10 1.33
CA TYR A 57 -5.41 -4.26 1.69
C TYR A 57 -3.96 -3.91 2.04
N HIS A 58 -3.29 -3.11 1.19
CA HIS A 58 -1.93 -2.66 1.46
C HIS A 58 -1.84 -1.83 2.75
N ARG A 59 -2.82 -0.96 3.01
CA ARG A 59 -2.87 -0.17 4.26
C ARG A 59 -3.12 -1.02 5.49
N THR A 60 -3.90 -2.10 5.39
CA THR A 60 -4.26 -2.94 6.54
C THR A 60 -3.19 -3.98 6.87
N TYR A 61 -2.51 -4.55 5.87
CA TYR A 61 -1.60 -5.70 6.07
C TYR A 61 -0.12 -5.38 5.86
N ILE A 62 0.22 -4.54 4.87
CA ILE A 62 1.62 -4.19 4.61
C ILE A 62 2.07 -3.08 5.57
N THR A 63 1.13 -2.24 5.98
CA THR A 63 1.29 -1.28 7.08
C THR A 63 0.69 -1.85 8.36
N GLU A 64 1.14 -3.03 8.81
CA GLU A 64 0.92 -3.39 10.20
C GLU A 64 1.53 -2.30 11.11
N PRO A 65 0.85 -1.92 12.20
CA PRO A 65 1.24 -0.80 13.02
C PRO A 65 2.58 -1.17 13.63
N SER A 66 3.64 -0.52 13.16
CA SER A 66 4.93 -0.57 13.83
C SER A 66 4.73 -0.08 15.26
N MET A 67 4.49 -1.03 16.15
CA MET A 67 4.74 -1.01 17.59
C MET A 67 6.26 -0.89 17.85
N THR A 68 6.94 -0.12 16.99
CA THR A 68 8.38 0.10 16.90
C THR A 68 8.68 1.60 16.92
N LYS A 69 7.79 2.40 17.51
CA LYS A 69 8.28 3.41 18.44
C LYS A 69 8.52 2.68 19.76
N THR A 70 9.66 2.00 19.83
CA THR A 70 10.20 1.23 20.95
C THR A 70 9.49 1.52 22.28
N PRO A 71 8.66 0.61 22.83
CA PRO A 71 8.01 0.76 24.13
C PRO A 71 8.99 1.11 25.27
N PHE A 72 10.25 0.72 25.08
CA PHE A 72 11.33 0.94 26.02
C PHE A 72 12.08 2.27 25.84
N ALA A 73 11.98 2.95 24.69
CA ALA A 73 12.70 4.21 24.46
C ALA A 73 12.17 5.35 25.35
N HIS A 74 10.87 5.35 25.64
CA HIS A 74 10.25 6.32 26.54
C HIS A 74 10.42 5.97 28.02
N LEU A 75 10.58 4.68 28.35
CA LEU A 75 10.89 4.21 29.71
C LEU A 75 12.35 4.53 30.09
N ASP A 76 13.27 4.46 29.14
CA ASP A 76 14.68 4.80 29.35
C ASP A 76 14.90 6.30 29.58
N ALA A 77 14.11 7.16 28.93
CA ALA A 77 14.13 8.60 29.18
C ALA A 77 13.73 8.92 30.64
N ARG A 78 12.75 8.20 31.21
CA ARG A 78 12.36 8.35 32.63
C ARG A 78 13.35 7.71 33.60
N ARG A 79 13.94 6.55 33.25
CA ARG A 79 14.99 5.92 34.08
C ARG A 79 16.27 6.75 34.15
N ARG A 80 16.71 7.36 33.02
CA ARG A 80 17.88 8.26 33.01
C ARG A 80 17.67 9.47 33.93
N ARG A 81 16.50 10.10 33.91
CA ARG A 81 16.19 11.22 34.82
C ARG A 81 16.24 10.84 36.30
N ARG A 82 15.76 9.64 36.67
CA ARG A 82 15.84 9.18 38.07
C ARG A 82 17.27 8.86 38.52
N ARG A 83 18.13 8.38 37.62
CA ARG A 83 19.55 8.10 37.95
C ARG A 83 20.36 9.36 38.18
N PHE A 84 20.08 10.46 37.47
CA PHE A 84 20.81 11.72 37.68
C PHE A 84 20.48 12.40 39.00
N ARG A 85 19.23 12.33 39.47
CA ARG A 85 18.83 12.98 40.72
C ARG A 85 19.42 12.34 41.99
N ARG A 86 19.96 11.12 41.90
CA ARG A 86 20.62 10.43 43.02
C ARG A 86 22.12 10.68 43.13
N ARG A 87 22.72 11.45 42.21
CA ARG A 87 24.17 11.72 42.19
C ARG A 87 24.54 13.13 42.66
N GLN A 88 23.56 13.99 42.98
CA GLN A 88 23.77 15.38 43.40
C GLN A 88 23.31 15.65 44.85
N GLY A 89 23.24 14.62 45.69
CA GLY A 89 23.03 14.72 47.13
C GLY A 89 23.81 13.62 47.80
#